data_AF-A0A7X6NCV1-F1
#
_entry.id   AF-A0A7X6NCV1-F1
#
_cell.length_a   1.000
_cell.length_b   1.000
_cell.length_c   1.000
_cell.angle_alpha   90.00
_cell.angle_beta   90.00
_cell.angle_gamma   90.00
#
_symmetry.space_group_name_H-M   'P 1'
#
loop_
_entity.id
_entity.type
_entity.pdbx_description
1 polymer ?
#
loop_
_entity_poly.entity_id
_entity_poly.type
_entity_poly.pdbx_seq_one_letter_code
_entity_poly.pdbx_strand_id
1 'polypeptide(L)'
;TSIPPHNLGEVCDALVYLVDHPNAEIKDLLNFIQGPDFPTGGIIYNKQSLEEIYNNGRGAITVRAATEIQEKKSGQFDIVITEIPYQVNKSDLLAKIADFVQNKKIEGIKDVRDESDKEGLQITIQLKNDAHPQKILNNLFKHTDLQKNFHVNFLALVDGVQPLTLSLKGLLEEFIKHRQVIIYKRSEFDLIKAKNRLHILQGLLKALANIDAIIKAIKSSKNREEAKQKLMKNFKLTVIQSEAILEMKLQTLVGLERQKLEEEAKLKEKEIKDLEEVLRNPKKVLQIIKQETLELKNKYADNRLTRVVNAPLGEFKEEDLISSREVVIMMTYDGYIKAFEPETIRAQKRGGRGMVGFDVKEEDKIKHILQVNTHDNLLFVSESGKIFQLRAFEIPMASRTSKGKSVFNFIELPQNESIAAIVSYPFEEKKSENYLVMITKNGMIKKMPLADFSNIRRSGIIAMKLKEGDELKDAKVVHKNDELIVLSSMGQALRFSEKDLRPMGRTASGVLGMKLKKQKDNFVVGFDVISPELKNGMLLIVMENGFGKRTLLKEYRLQRRGGQGIKVAKITEKTGKLVAVKVLSQNTKEVLIISKKGILIKTDLTNISRQSRVSQGVKIIRLDDDDLVAGVVVL
;
A
#
# COMPACT_ATOMS: atom_id res chain seq x y z
N THR A 1 -20.77 21.43 -1.49
CA THR A 1 -21.15 20.12 -0.93
C THR A 1 -20.77 19.04 -1.93
N SER A 2 -20.40 17.84 -1.49
CA SER A 2 -19.98 16.72 -2.34
C SER A 2 -20.39 15.41 -1.68
N ILE A 3 -21.55 14.89 -2.05
CA ILE A 3 -22.14 13.68 -1.48
C ILE A 3 -22.06 12.60 -2.57
N PRO A 4 -21.32 11.49 -2.36
CA PRO A 4 -21.27 10.43 -3.35
C PRO A 4 -22.60 9.66 -3.34
N PRO A 5 -22.93 8.97 -4.44
CA PRO A 5 -24.08 8.07 -4.49
C PRO A 5 -23.89 6.85 -3.58
N HIS A 6 -25.00 6.26 -3.14
CA HIS A 6 -25.06 5.06 -2.29
C HIS A 6 -26.10 4.09 -2.83
N ASN A 7 -25.91 2.81 -2.53
CA ASN A 7 -26.86 1.78 -2.92
C ASN A 7 -28.19 1.96 -2.16
N LEU A 8 -29.30 1.95 -2.89
CA LEU A 8 -30.62 2.20 -2.31
C LEU A 8 -31.01 1.15 -1.27
N GLY A 9 -30.74 -0.13 -1.56
CA GLY A 9 -31.05 -1.23 -0.67
C GLY A 9 -30.31 -1.13 0.67
N GLU A 10 -29.02 -0.80 0.61
CA GLU A 10 -28.18 -0.59 1.80
C GLU A 10 -28.68 0.57 2.67
N VAL A 11 -29.05 1.70 2.05
CA VAL A 11 -29.58 2.87 2.76
C VAL A 11 -30.92 2.56 3.40
N CYS A 12 -31.82 1.85 2.70
CA CYS A 12 -33.08 1.39 3.27
C CYS A 12 -32.89 0.50 4.49
N ASP A 13 -31.95 -0.45 4.44
CA ASP A 13 -31.66 -1.32 5.58
C ASP A 13 -31.12 -0.55 6.79
N ALA A 14 -30.22 0.41 6.56
CA ALA A 14 -29.70 1.27 7.60
C ALA A 14 -30.79 2.17 8.23
N LEU A 15 -31.70 2.72 7.42
CA LEU A 15 -32.84 3.51 7.91
C LEU A 15 -33.76 2.67 8.80
N VAL A 16 -34.10 1.46 8.36
CA VAL A 16 -34.92 0.52 9.14
C VAL A 16 -34.26 0.16 10.47
N TYR A 17 -32.95 -0.10 10.45
CA TYR A 17 -32.20 -0.40 11.66
C TYR A 17 -32.16 0.80 12.63
N LEU A 18 -31.92 2.01 12.12
CA LEU A 18 -31.84 3.24 12.92
C LEU A 18 -33.18 3.62 13.56
N VAL A 19 -34.31 3.30 12.90
CA VAL A 19 -35.66 3.46 13.47
C VAL A 19 -35.85 2.60 14.72
N ASP A 20 -35.34 1.37 14.72
CA ASP A 20 -35.43 0.47 15.88
C ASP A 20 -34.36 0.80 16.95
N HIS A 21 -33.22 1.35 16.53
CA HIS A 21 -32.04 1.61 17.38
C HIS A 21 -31.55 3.06 17.22
N PRO A 22 -32.23 4.07 17.78
CA PRO A 22 -31.86 5.48 17.60
C PRO A 22 -30.47 5.83 18.15
N ASN A 23 -29.98 5.05 19.13
CA ASN A 23 -28.65 5.22 19.71
C ASN A 23 -27.53 4.49 18.94
N ALA A 24 -27.84 3.85 17.81
CA ALA A 24 -26.84 3.15 17.00
C ALA A 24 -25.66 4.05 16.63
N GLU A 25 -24.45 3.48 16.64
CA GLU A 25 -23.24 4.16 16.21
C GLU A 25 -23.01 3.97 14.70
N ILE A 26 -22.09 4.74 14.11
CA ILE A 26 -21.76 4.59 12.69
C ILE A 26 -21.22 3.19 12.36
N LYS A 27 -20.51 2.56 13.30
CA LYS A 27 -20.05 1.18 13.15
C LYS A 27 -21.20 0.21 12.90
N ASP A 28 -22.33 0.40 13.57
CA ASP A 28 -23.52 -0.43 13.39
C ASP A 28 -24.13 -0.21 12.00
N LEU A 29 -24.19 1.05 11.55
CA LEU A 29 -24.71 1.42 10.24
C LEU A 29 -23.82 0.89 9.10
N LEU A 30 -22.51 0.79 9.31
CA LEU A 30 -21.55 0.24 8.35
C LEU A 30 -21.64 -1.28 8.14
N ASN A 31 -22.43 -1.98 8.96
CA ASN A 31 -22.82 -3.36 8.69
C ASN A 31 -23.85 -3.46 7.56
N PHE A 32 -24.61 -2.39 7.31
CA PHE A 32 -25.60 -2.30 6.24
C PHE A 32 -25.06 -1.50 5.04
N ILE A 33 -24.48 -0.33 5.29
CA ILE A 33 -23.89 0.53 4.26
C ILE A 33 -22.41 0.21 4.12
N GLN A 34 -22.02 -0.44 3.03
CA GLN A 34 -20.63 -0.83 2.80
C GLN A 34 -19.74 0.36 2.45
N GLY A 35 -20.33 1.39 1.85
CA GLY A 35 -19.65 2.56 1.33
C GLY A 35 -20.44 3.18 0.17
N PRO A 36 -19.89 4.20 -0.51
CA PRO A 36 -20.53 4.77 -1.69
C PRO A 36 -20.64 3.74 -2.81
N ASP A 37 -21.71 3.82 -3.60
CA ASP A 37 -21.96 2.96 -4.75
C ASP A 37 -22.07 3.83 -6.00
N PHE A 38 -21.00 3.86 -6.78
CA PHE A 38 -20.88 4.70 -7.95
C PHE A 38 -21.52 4.03 -9.17
N PRO A 39 -22.24 4.78 -10.03
CA PRO A 39 -22.87 4.23 -11.22
C PRO A 39 -21.85 3.74 -12.27
N THR A 40 -20.58 4.15 -12.14
CA THR A 40 -19.48 3.68 -13.01
C THR A 40 -18.75 2.46 -12.44
N GLY A 41 -19.19 1.90 -11.31
CA GLY A 41 -18.53 0.80 -10.61
C GLY A 41 -17.24 1.24 -9.93
N GLY A 42 -16.17 0.49 -10.16
CA GLY A 42 -14.85 0.70 -9.59
C GLY A 42 -14.63 -0.04 -8.28
N ILE A 43 -13.42 0.13 -7.73
CA ILE A 43 -12.97 -0.53 -6.51
C ILE A 43 -12.55 0.54 -5.50
N ILE A 44 -13.24 0.55 -4.36
CA ILE A 44 -12.88 1.33 -3.18
C ILE A 44 -12.02 0.46 -2.28
N TYR A 45 -10.97 1.04 -1.73
CA TYR A 45 -10.07 0.38 -0.79
C TYR A 45 -10.12 1.05 0.58
N ASN A 46 -9.52 0.38 1.57
CA ASN A 46 -9.39 0.88 2.93
C ASN A 46 -10.75 1.17 3.60
N LYS A 47 -11.56 0.13 3.84
CA LYS A 47 -12.86 0.26 4.52
C LYS A 47 -12.78 1.01 5.87
N GLN A 48 -11.64 0.94 6.58
CA GLN A 48 -11.43 1.67 7.83
C GLN A 48 -11.51 3.20 7.65
N SER A 49 -11.03 3.72 6.51
CA SER A 49 -11.14 5.16 6.22
C SER A 49 -12.58 5.64 6.05
N LEU A 50 -13.49 4.78 5.59
CA LEU A 50 -14.91 5.13 5.42
C LEU A 50 -15.58 5.43 6.77
N GLU A 51 -15.15 4.76 7.84
CA GLU A 51 -15.69 4.99 9.18
C GLU A 51 -15.38 6.41 9.68
N GLU A 52 -14.14 6.86 9.52
CA GLU A 52 -13.74 8.22 9.88
C GLU A 52 -14.46 9.27 9.02
N ILE A 53 -14.60 9.00 7.72
CA ILE A 53 -15.25 9.90 6.77
C ILE A 53 -16.74 10.05 7.11
N TYR A 54 -17.44 8.95 7.39
CA TYR A 54 -18.86 8.99 7.73
C TYR A 54 -19.13 9.55 9.13
N ASN A 55 -18.20 9.42 10.08
CA ASN A 55 -18.28 10.09 11.38
C ASN A 55 -18.15 11.60 11.24
N ASN A 56 -17.17 12.07 10.46
CA ASN A 56 -16.88 13.50 10.35
C ASN A 56 -17.67 14.21 9.25
N GLY A 57 -18.31 13.46 8.35
CA GLY A 57 -18.99 14.00 7.17
C GLY A 57 -18.05 14.52 6.08
N ARG A 58 -16.74 14.30 6.20
CA ARG A 58 -15.73 14.81 5.26
C ARG A 58 -14.51 13.90 5.16
N GLY A 59 -13.90 13.85 3.98
CA GLY A 59 -12.62 13.20 3.75
C GLY A 59 -12.47 12.73 2.31
N ALA A 60 -11.46 11.90 2.04
CA ALA A 60 -11.14 11.44 0.69
C ALA A 60 -11.27 9.92 0.59
N ILE A 61 -11.98 9.46 -0.44
CA ILE A 61 -12.16 8.04 -0.76
C ILE A 61 -11.38 7.74 -2.04
N THR A 62 -10.37 6.87 -1.96
CA THR A 62 -9.66 6.45 -3.17
C THR A 62 -10.48 5.42 -3.95
N VAL A 63 -10.74 5.73 -5.21
CA VAL A 63 -11.46 4.86 -6.16
C VAL A 63 -10.49 4.45 -7.27
N ARG A 64 -10.44 3.15 -7.56
CA ARG A 64 -9.61 2.57 -8.61
C ARG A 64 -10.47 1.95 -9.70
N ALA A 65 -10.01 2.01 -10.94
CA ALA A 65 -10.56 1.31 -12.08
C ALA A 65 -10.56 -0.22 -11.87
N ALA A 66 -11.54 -0.92 -12.46
CA ALA A 66 -11.51 -2.37 -12.55
C ALA A 66 -10.62 -2.78 -13.72
N THR A 67 -9.59 -3.58 -13.44
CA THR A 67 -8.60 -3.98 -14.44
C THR A 67 -8.27 -5.46 -14.35
N GLU A 68 -8.04 -6.10 -15.49
CA GLU A 68 -7.59 -7.48 -15.61
C GLU A 68 -6.35 -7.54 -16.52
N ILE A 69 -5.41 -8.43 -16.22
CA ILE A 69 -4.25 -8.70 -17.07
C ILE A 69 -4.53 -10.00 -17.83
N GLN A 70 -4.56 -9.93 -19.15
CA GLN A 70 -4.85 -11.07 -20.02
C GLN A 70 -3.59 -11.46 -20.81
N GLU A 71 -3.28 -12.75 -20.83
CA GLU A 71 -2.18 -13.31 -21.64
C GLU A 71 -2.69 -13.69 -23.04
N LYS A 72 -2.01 -13.19 -24.08
CA LYS A 72 -2.24 -13.53 -25.48
C LYS A 72 -1.22 -14.55 -25.97
N LYS A 73 -1.48 -15.09 -27.17
CA LYS A 73 -0.59 -16.01 -27.87
C LYS A 73 0.83 -15.42 -28.00
N SER A 74 1.85 -16.25 -27.77
CA SER A 74 3.28 -15.88 -27.84
C SER A 74 3.83 -15.04 -26.68
N GLY A 75 3.21 -15.09 -25.49
CA GLY A 75 3.73 -14.45 -24.28
C GLY A 75 3.54 -12.92 -24.25
N GLN A 76 2.61 -12.39 -25.05
CA GLN A 76 2.24 -10.98 -25.02
C GLN A 76 1.12 -10.76 -23.99
N PHE A 77 1.16 -9.65 -23.25
CA PHE A 77 0.15 -9.32 -22.25
C PHE A 77 -0.63 -8.07 -22.63
N ASP A 78 -1.91 -8.06 -22.30
CA ASP A 78 -2.79 -6.89 -22.39
C ASP A 78 -3.35 -6.56 -21.01
N ILE A 79 -3.51 -5.26 -20.73
CA ILE A 79 -4.26 -4.77 -19.56
C ILE A 79 -5.63 -4.32 -20.07
N VAL A 80 -6.68 -4.97 -19.59
CA VAL A 80 -8.07 -4.67 -19.94
C VAL A 80 -8.71 -3.91 -18.79
N ILE A 81 -9.28 -2.74 -19.07
CA ILE A 81 -9.99 -1.90 -18.10
C ILE A 81 -11.48 -1.97 -18.43
N THR A 82 -12.29 -2.37 -17.46
CA THR A 82 -13.75 -2.56 -17.63
C THR A 82 -14.59 -1.50 -16.92
N GLU A 83 -14.03 -0.84 -15.90
CA GLU A 83 -14.71 0.21 -15.13
C GLU A 83 -13.71 1.34 -14.82
N ILE A 84 -14.16 2.59 -14.86
CA ILE A 84 -13.33 3.76 -14.53
C ILE A 84 -13.89 4.51 -13.31
N PRO A 85 -13.03 5.24 -12.55
CA PRO A 85 -13.51 6.00 -11.40
C PRO A 85 -14.59 7.03 -11.77
N TYR A 86 -15.47 7.30 -10.81
CA TYR A 86 -16.59 8.22 -11.01
C TYR A 86 -16.12 9.63 -11.41
N GLN A 87 -16.85 10.28 -12.32
CA GLN A 87 -16.52 11.60 -12.90
C GLN A 87 -15.15 11.66 -13.61
N VAL A 88 -14.67 10.52 -14.13
CA VAL A 88 -13.53 10.49 -15.05
C VAL A 88 -14.05 10.46 -16.48
N ASN A 89 -13.56 11.39 -17.31
CA ASN A 89 -13.84 11.39 -18.74
C ASN A 89 -12.92 10.39 -19.43
N LYS A 90 -13.51 9.44 -20.19
CA LYS A 90 -12.76 8.40 -20.91
C LYS A 90 -11.78 8.99 -21.93
N SER A 91 -12.21 9.98 -22.72
CA SER A 91 -11.37 10.59 -23.75
C SER A 91 -10.15 11.29 -23.15
N ASP A 92 -10.35 12.03 -22.05
CA ASP A 92 -9.25 12.71 -21.35
C ASP A 92 -8.26 11.72 -20.72
N LEU A 93 -8.78 10.61 -20.19
CA LEU A 93 -7.95 9.53 -19.65
C LEU A 93 -7.07 8.90 -20.73
N LEU A 94 -7.65 8.58 -21.89
CA LEU A 94 -6.91 8.01 -23.03
C LEU A 94 -5.86 8.99 -23.56
N ALA A 95 -6.20 10.27 -23.70
CA ALA A 95 -5.27 11.31 -24.11
C ALA A 95 -4.09 11.45 -23.13
N LYS A 96 -4.35 11.38 -21.83
CA LYS A 96 -3.32 11.44 -20.77
C LYS A 96 -2.40 10.21 -20.80
N ILE A 97 -2.95 9.03 -21.05
CA ILE A 97 -2.13 7.81 -21.22
C ILE A 97 -1.24 7.95 -22.46
N ALA A 98 -1.79 8.41 -23.59
CA ALA A 98 -1.03 8.61 -24.83
C ALA A 98 0.11 9.61 -24.65
N ASP A 99 -0.13 10.73 -23.95
CA ASP A 99 0.91 11.72 -23.62
C ASP A 99 2.04 11.11 -22.79
N PHE A 100 1.73 10.28 -21.79
CA PHE A 100 2.74 9.62 -20.96
C PHE A 100 3.55 8.57 -21.70
N VAL A 101 2.96 7.90 -22.68
CA VAL A 101 3.68 6.97 -23.56
C VAL A 101 4.59 7.75 -24.51
N GLN A 102 4.10 8.82 -25.13
CA GLN A 102 4.87 9.66 -26.06
C GLN A 102 6.07 10.35 -25.37
N ASN A 103 5.86 10.86 -24.17
CA ASN A 103 6.89 11.51 -23.36
C ASN A 103 7.80 10.54 -22.59
N LYS A 104 7.69 9.22 -22.84
CA LYS A 104 8.46 8.16 -22.16
C LYS A 104 8.37 8.21 -20.62
N LYS A 105 7.27 8.73 -20.07
CA LYS A 105 7.00 8.65 -18.63
C LYS A 105 6.56 7.25 -18.23
N ILE A 106 5.83 6.56 -19.12
CA ILE A 106 5.46 5.16 -18.95
C ILE A 106 5.98 4.39 -20.17
N GLU A 107 6.99 3.55 -19.96
CA GLU A 107 7.55 2.69 -20.99
C GLU A 107 6.92 1.29 -20.96
N GLY A 108 6.93 0.60 -22.11
CA GLY A 108 6.44 -0.77 -22.25
C GLY A 108 4.99 -0.92 -22.73
N ILE A 109 4.27 0.19 -22.95
CA ILE A 109 3.00 0.21 -23.69
C ILE A 109 3.31 0.23 -25.19
N LYS A 110 2.64 -0.66 -25.95
CA LYS A 110 2.73 -0.74 -27.41
C LYS A 110 1.62 0.08 -28.07
N ASP A 111 0.39 -0.08 -27.59
CA ASP A 111 -0.79 0.55 -28.17
C ASP A 111 -1.90 0.66 -27.11
N VAL A 112 -2.85 1.58 -27.31
CA VAL A 112 -4.03 1.77 -26.46
C VAL A 112 -5.26 1.84 -27.35
N ARG A 113 -6.20 0.91 -27.15
CA ARG A 113 -7.43 0.80 -27.94
C ARG A 113 -8.66 0.96 -27.06
N ASP A 114 -9.61 1.77 -27.54
CA ASP A 114 -10.96 1.83 -26.99
C ASP A 114 -11.84 0.83 -27.74
N GLU A 115 -12.22 -0.23 -27.07
CA GLU A 115 -13.06 -1.33 -27.59
C GLU A 115 -14.46 -1.26 -26.96
N SER A 116 -14.84 -0.12 -26.39
CA SER A 116 -16.16 0.06 -25.77
C SER A 116 -17.29 0.02 -26.80
N ASP A 117 -18.37 -0.68 -26.48
CA ASP A 117 -19.54 -0.84 -27.33
C ASP A 117 -20.85 -0.68 -26.54
N LYS A 118 -21.95 -1.29 -27.04
CA LYS A 118 -23.25 -1.27 -26.35
C LYS A 118 -23.29 -2.20 -25.13
N GLU A 119 -22.39 -3.17 -25.03
CA GLU A 119 -22.33 -4.15 -23.95
C GLU A 119 -21.52 -3.64 -22.75
N GLY A 120 -20.58 -2.71 -22.96
CA GLY A 120 -19.91 -2.05 -21.85
C GLY A 120 -18.67 -1.22 -22.22
N LEU A 121 -18.03 -0.67 -21.18
CA LEU A 121 -16.74 0.01 -21.31
C LEU A 121 -15.63 -1.04 -21.37
N GLN A 122 -14.78 -0.95 -22.39
CA GLN A 122 -13.61 -1.80 -22.53
C GLN A 122 -12.46 -0.99 -23.13
N ILE A 123 -11.40 -0.81 -22.35
CA ILE A 123 -10.17 -0.16 -22.81
C ILE A 123 -9.04 -1.19 -22.73
N THR A 124 -8.41 -1.46 -23.86
CA THR A 124 -7.36 -2.48 -24.00
C THR A 124 -6.01 -1.78 -24.19
N ILE A 125 -5.10 -1.95 -23.24
CA ILE A 125 -3.73 -1.45 -23.30
C ILE A 125 -2.82 -2.62 -23.65
N GLN A 126 -2.31 -2.63 -24.88
CA GLN A 126 -1.43 -3.68 -25.37
C GLN A 126 0.01 -3.41 -24.94
N LEU A 127 0.67 -4.41 -24.35
CA LEU A 127 2.04 -4.27 -23.87
C LEU A 127 3.08 -4.78 -24.90
N LYS A 128 4.33 -4.31 -24.75
CA LYS A 128 5.49 -4.87 -25.47
C LYS A 128 5.86 -6.24 -24.88
N ASN A 129 6.52 -7.09 -25.67
CA ASN A 129 6.84 -8.47 -25.25
C ASN A 129 7.80 -8.56 -24.05
N ASP A 130 8.62 -7.53 -23.83
CA ASP A 130 9.58 -7.41 -22.73
C ASP A 130 9.02 -6.65 -21.52
N ALA A 131 7.77 -6.20 -21.58
CA ALA A 131 7.15 -5.39 -20.56
C ALA A 131 6.58 -6.22 -19.41
N HIS A 132 6.79 -5.76 -18.17
CA HIS A 132 6.18 -6.36 -16.98
C HIS A 132 4.78 -5.78 -16.73
N PRO A 133 3.68 -6.56 -16.85
CA PRO A 133 2.32 -6.02 -16.83
C PRO A 133 1.96 -5.32 -15.52
N GLN A 134 2.32 -5.92 -14.39
CA GLN A 134 2.02 -5.36 -13.07
C GLN A 134 2.70 -4.01 -12.84
N LYS A 135 3.94 -3.84 -13.32
CA LYS A 135 4.68 -2.57 -13.24
C LYS A 135 3.97 -1.46 -14.01
N ILE A 136 3.51 -1.76 -15.22
CA ILE A 136 2.82 -0.79 -16.06
C ILE A 136 1.49 -0.42 -15.45
N LEU A 137 0.73 -1.41 -14.97
CA LEU A 137 -0.54 -1.19 -14.29
C LEU A 137 -0.39 -0.28 -13.06
N ASN A 138 0.63 -0.54 -12.22
CA ASN A 138 0.91 0.30 -11.06
C ASN A 138 1.30 1.74 -11.45
N ASN A 139 2.10 1.93 -12.50
CA ASN A 139 2.42 3.26 -13.04
C ASN A 139 1.17 3.99 -13.58
N LEU A 140 0.29 3.26 -14.27
CA LEU A 140 -0.98 3.78 -14.75
C LEU A 140 -1.84 4.26 -13.58
N PHE A 141 -1.98 3.48 -12.50
CA PHE A 141 -2.69 3.92 -11.30
C PHE A 141 -2.03 5.13 -10.62
N LYS A 142 -0.70 5.21 -10.58
CA LYS A 142 0.02 6.30 -9.90
C LYS A 142 -0.09 7.63 -10.64
N HIS A 143 -0.10 7.62 -11.97
CA HIS A 143 0.05 8.83 -12.78
C HIS A 143 -1.23 9.25 -13.51
N THR A 144 -2.18 8.35 -13.70
CA THR A 144 -3.42 8.61 -14.47
C THR A 144 -4.65 8.60 -13.57
N ASP A 145 -5.79 8.97 -14.14
CA ASP A 145 -7.07 9.01 -13.43
C ASP A 145 -7.72 7.62 -13.30
N LEU A 146 -7.01 6.54 -13.65
CA LEU A 146 -7.39 5.16 -13.31
C LEU A 146 -7.41 4.92 -11.80
N GLN A 147 -6.75 5.77 -11.01
CA GLN A 147 -6.97 5.87 -9.57
C GLN A 147 -7.17 7.34 -9.20
N LYS A 148 -8.31 7.65 -8.58
CA LYS A 148 -8.69 9.03 -8.25
C LYS A 148 -9.32 9.09 -6.87
N ASN A 149 -9.04 10.17 -6.14
CA ASN A 149 -9.68 10.43 -4.87
C ASN A 149 -11.01 11.17 -5.09
N PHE A 150 -12.10 10.62 -4.57
CA PHE A 150 -13.38 11.32 -4.43
C PHE A 150 -13.43 12.03 -3.08
N HIS A 151 -13.56 13.36 -3.10
CA HIS A 151 -13.61 14.17 -1.89
C HIS A 151 -15.05 14.30 -1.39
N VAL A 152 -15.34 13.66 -0.26
CA VAL A 152 -16.64 13.69 0.42
C VAL A 152 -16.77 14.93 1.30
N ASN A 153 -17.94 15.57 1.24
CA ASN A 153 -18.35 16.67 2.09
C ASN A 153 -19.89 16.70 2.24
N PHE A 154 -20.40 16.16 3.35
CA PHE A 154 -21.80 16.09 3.74
C PHE A 154 -22.30 17.42 4.32
N LEU A 155 -22.29 18.46 3.49
CA LEU A 155 -22.79 19.77 3.85
C LEU A 155 -24.25 19.89 3.39
N ALA A 156 -25.17 20.13 4.34
CA ALA A 156 -26.60 20.32 4.09
C ALA A 156 -27.17 21.48 4.93
N LEU A 157 -28.35 21.99 4.54
CA LEU A 157 -29.08 23.00 5.30
C LEU A 157 -30.04 22.29 6.27
N VAL A 158 -29.78 22.41 7.57
CA VAL A 158 -30.69 21.91 8.61
C VAL A 158 -31.74 22.99 8.90
N ASP A 159 -33.00 22.55 8.98
CA ASP A 159 -34.20 23.40 9.13
C ASP A 159 -34.31 24.54 8.09
N GLY A 160 -33.61 24.42 6.95
CA GLY A 160 -33.65 25.37 5.84
C GLY A 160 -32.83 26.64 6.04
N VAL A 161 -32.09 26.78 7.15
CA VAL A 161 -31.42 28.04 7.50
C VAL A 161 -29.93 27.88 7.80
N GLN A 162 -29.52 26.78 8.44
CA GLN A 162 -28.14 26.64 8.93
C GLN A 162 -27.34 25.61 8.12
N PRO A 163 -26.23 25.99 7.46
CA PRO A 163 -25.34 25.04 6.79
C PRO A 163 -24.51 24.29 7.82
N LEU A 164 -24.73 22.98 7.93
CA LEU A 164 -24.02 22.09 8.86
C LEU A 164 -23.35 20.94 8.11
N THR A 165 -22.16 20.57 8.56
CA THR A 165 -21.51 19.32 8.14
C THR A 165 -22.05 18.21 9.02
N LEU A 166 -22.72 17.24 8.41
CA LEU A 166 -23.39 16.15 9.12
C LEU A 166 -22.61 14.85 8.96
N SER A 167 -22.69 13.99 9.96
CA SER A 167 -22.27 12.59 9.82
C SER A 167 -23.29 11.82 8.95
N LEU A 168 -22.93 10.62 8.50
CA LEU A 168 -23.88 9.74 7.79
C LEU A 168 -25.13 9.49 8.65
N LYS A 169 -24.93 9.23 9.94
CA LYS A 169 -26.02 9.08 10.91
C LYS A 169 -26.90 10.33 10.95
N GLY A 170 -26.30 11.51 11.05
CA GLY A 170 -27.06 12.78 11.10
C GLY A 170 -27.91 13.02 9.85
N LEU A 171 -27.43 12.63 8.67
CA LEU A 171 -28.25 12.69 7.44
C LEU A 171 -29.47 11.76 7.50
N LEU A 172 -29.29 10.52 7.99
CA LEU A 172 -30.39 9.56 8.12
C LEU A 172 -31.40 9.99 9.20
N GLU A 173 -30.94 10.57 10.30
CA GLU A 173 -31.81 11.09 11.37
C GLU A 173 -32.67 12.25 10.88
N GLU A 174 -32.09 13.21 10.17
CA GLU A 174 -32.85 14.33 9.59
C GLU A 174 -33.86 13.84 8.55
N PHE A 175 -33.52 12.80 7.77
CA PHE A 175 -34.49 12.16 6.86
C PHE A 175 -35.66 11.52 7.63
N ILE A 176 -35.39 10.77 8.70
CA ILE A 176 -36.44 10.15 9.54
C ILE A 176 -37.33 11.22 10.17
N LYS A 177 -36.74 12.28 10.74
CA LYS A 177 -37.46 13.43 11.31
C LYS A 177 -38.38 14.08 10.28
N HIS A 178 -37.88 14.30 9.06
CA HIS A 178 -38.70 14.82 7.97
C HIS A 178 -39.85 13.86 7.62
N ARG A 179 -39.58 12.55 7.50
CA ARG A 179 -40.62 11.54 7.21
C ARG A 179 -41.70 11.48 8.28
N GLN A 180 -41.36 11.62 9.56
CA GLN A 180 -42.35 11.70 10.64
C GLN A 180 -43.30 12.87 10.41
N VAL A 181 -42.78 14.08 10.15
CA VAL A 181 -43.60 15.28 9.87
C VAL A 181 -44.54 15.06 8.69
N ILE A 182 -44.05 14.45 7.61
CA ILE A 182 -44.87 14.17 6.42
C ILE A 182 -45.98 13.16 6.72
N ILE A 183 -45.69 12.10 7.48
CA ILE A 183 -46.70 11.10 7.85
C ILE A 183 -47.75 11.70 8.78
N TYR A 184 -47.36 12.56 9.73
CA TYR A 184 -48.31 13.28 10.58
C TYR A 184 -49.25 14.14 9.73
N LYS A 185 -48.71 14.99 8.86
CA LYS A 185 -49.52 15.86 7.99
C LYS A 185 -50.43 15.08 7.06
N ARG A 186 -49.94 13.99 6.47
CA ARG A 186 -50.75 13.10 5.63
C ARG A 186 -51.89 12.47 6.43
N SER A 187 -51.59 11.92 7.61
CA SER A 187 -52.59 11.25 8.45
C SER A 187 -53.65 12.22 8.98
N GLU A 188 -53.25 13.45 9.31
CA GLU A 188 -54.19 14.51 9.71
C GLU A 188 -55.12 14.90 8.56
N PHE A 189 -54.57 15.09 7.36
CA PHE A 189 -55.36 15.38 6.16
C PHE A 189 -56.36 14.26 5.86
N ASP A 190 -55.91 13.01 5.88
CA ASP A 190 -56.77 11.84 5.62
C ASP A 190 -57.83 11.67 6.72
N LEU A 191 -57.50 11.97 7.98
CA LEU A 191 -58.43 11.91 9.10
C LEU A 191 -59.57 12.92 8.95
N ILE A 192 -59.25 14.18 8.58
CA ILE A 192 -60.25 15.22 8.34
C ILE A 192 -61.18 14.79 7.20
N LYS A 193 -60.61 14.26 6.11
CA LYS A 193 -61.37 13.77 4.96
C LYS A 193 -62.29 12.61 5.33
N ALA A 194 -61.78 11.64 6.10
CA ALA A 194 -62.54 10.47 6.54
C ALA A 194 -63.67 10.87 7.51
N LYS A 195 -63.42 11.77 8.47
CA LYS A 195 -64.43 12.31 9.40
C LYS A 195 -65.54 13.04 8.68
N ASN A 196 -65.21 13.91 7.72
CA ASN A 196 -66.19 14.62 6.91
C ASN A 196 -67.05 13.64 6.10
N ARG A 197 -66.45 12.60 5.52
CA ARG A 197 -67.18 11.57 4.79
C ARG A 197 -68.10 10.74 5.70
N LEU A 198 -67.60 10.28 6.84
CA LEU A 198 -68.41 9.54 7.81
C LEU A 198 -69.58 10.37 8.32
N HIS A 199 -69.37 11.66 8.60
CA HIS A 199 -70.42 12.57 9.02
C HIS A 199 -71.57 12.64 8.00
N ILE A 200 -71.26 12.69 6.70
CA ILE A 200 -72.26 12.62 5.63
C ILE A 200 -72.98 11.27 5.62
N LEU A 201 -72.23 10.15 5.69
CA LEU A 201 -72.79 8.80 5.68
C LEU A 201 -73.75 8.58 6.86
N GLN A 202 -73.41 9.05 8.06
CA GLN A 202 -74.28 8.97 9.24
C GLN A 202 -75.59 9.75 9.03
N GLY A 203 -75.52 10.91 8.37
CA GLY A 203 -76.71 11.68 7.98
C GLY A 203 -77.59 10.90 6.99
N LEU A 204 -76.99 10.31 5.96
CA LEU A 204 -77.70 9.50 4.96
C LEU A 204 -78.34 8.25 5.57
N LEU A 205 -77.62 7.52 6.44
CA LEU A 205 -78.16 6.33 7.11
C LEU A 205 -79.30 6.67 8.07
N LYS A 206 -79.16 7.78 8.83
CA LYS A 206 -80.25 8.30 9.67
C LYS A 206 -81.47 8.70 8.83
N ALA A 207 -81.22 9.22 7.62
CA ALA A 207 -82.27 9.59 6.69
C ALA A 207 -83.00 8.37 6.11
N LEU A 208 -82.25 7.36 5.68
CA LEU A 208 -82.80 6.10 5.17
C LEU A 208 -83.61 5.35 6.23
N ALA A 209 -83.21 5.42 7.50
CA ALA A 209 -83.96 4.83 8.61
C ALA A 209 -85.32 5.53 8.88
N ASN A 210 -85.48 6.79 8.45
CA ASN A 210 -86.69 7.61 8.68
C ASN A 210 -87.25 8.19 7.37
N ILE A 211 -87.18 7.42 6.28
CA ILE A 211 -87.35 7.95 4.91
C ILE A 211 -88.72 8.60 4.68
N ASP A 212 -89.80 8.00 5.19
CA ASP A 212 -91.15 8.54 5.00
C ASP A 212 -91.33 9.91 5.65
N ALA A 213 -90.76 10.08 6.85
CA ALA A 213 -90.78 11.34 7.58
C ALA A 213 -89.95 12.42 6.87
N ILE A 214 -88.83 12.03 6.24
CA ILE A 214 -87.99 12.94 5.46
C ILE A 214 -88.67 13.35 4.16
N ILE A 215 -89.26 12.42 3.42
CA ILE A 215 -90.01 12.73 2.19
C ILE A 215 -91.18 13.67 2.52
N LYS A 216 -91.90 13.43 3.62
CA LYS A 216 -92.98 14.32 4.09
C LYS A 216 -92.45 15.72 4.41
N ALA A 217 -91.34 15.82 5.12
CA ALA A 217 -90.71 17.11 5.44
C ALA A 217 -90.30 17.87 4.17
N ILE A 218 -89.67 17.19 3.20
CA ILE A 218 -89.24 17.79 1.92
C ILE A 218 -90.46 18.22 1.08
N LYS A 219 -91.47 17.36 0.90
CA LYS A 219 -92.69 17.68 0.13
C LYS A 219 -93.50 18.82 0.73
N SER A 220 -93.44 19.02 2.05
CA SER A 220 -94.13 20.12 2.76
C SER A 220 -93.42 21.47 2.69
N SER A 221 -92.22 21.54 2.10
CA SER A 221 -91.43 22.77 2.00
C SER A 221 -91.59 23.42 0.64
N LYS A 222 -91.57 24.76 0.60
CA LYS A 222 -91.78 25.56 -0.63
C LYS A 222 -90.54 25.63 -1.51
N ASN A 223 -89.33 25.50 -0.93
CA ASN A 223 -88.06 25.56 -1.65
C ASN A 223 -86.94 24.76 -0.96
N ARG A 224 -85.79 24.65 -1.62
CA ARG A 224 -84.61 23.88 -1.14
C ARG A 224 -84.13 24.35 0.23
N GLU A 225 -84.06 25.67 0.47
CA GLU A 225 -83.58 26.23 1.73
C GLU A 225 -84.54 25.93 2.90
N GLU A 226 -85.86 26.01 2.67
CA GLU A 226 -86.86 25.65 3.68
C GLU A 226 -86.80 24.14 4.00
N ALA A 227 -86.63 23.28 2.99
CA ALA A 227 -86.45 21.85 3.20
C ALA A 227 -85.19 21.55 4.02
N LYS A 228 -84.06 22.19 3.69
CA LYS A 228 -82.81 22.09 4.44
C LYS A 228 -82.97 22.50 5.91
N GLN A 229 -83.59 23.66 6.18
CA GLN A 229 -83.82 24.13 7.55
C GLN A 229 -84.73 23.18 8.35
N LYS A 230 -85.79 22.64 7.74
CA LYS A 230 -86.66 21.64 8.40
C LYS A 230 -85.92 20.34 8.69
N LEU A 231 -85.08 19.86 7.78
CA LEU A 231 -84.25 18.66 7.99
C LEU A 231 -83.29 18.86 9.17
N MET A 232 -82.62 20.02 9.23
CA MET A 232 -81.74 20.38 10.34
C MET A 232 -82.49 20.42 11.68
N LYS A 233 -83.64 21.13 11.73
CA LYS A 233 -84.40 21.32 12.97
C LYS A 233 -85.03 20.03 13.49
N ASN A 234 -85.68 19.26 12.62
CA ASN A 234 -86.50 18.12 13.04
C ASN A 234 -85.66 16.87 13.29
N PHE A 235 -84.58 16.67 12.53
CA PHE A 235 -83.75 15.48 12.62
C PHE A 235 -82.37 15.75 13.23
N LYS A 236 -82.11 16.97 13.73
CA LYS A 236 -80.84 17.40 14.31
C LYS A 236 -79.65 17.11 13.38
N LEU A 237 -79.83 17.41 12.09
CA LEU A 237 -78.83 17.20 11.04
C LEU A 237 -78.00 18.47 10.85
N THR A 238 -76.75 18.34 10.41
CA THR A 238 -75.94 19.51 10.05
C THR A 238 -76.27 20.02 8.64
N VAL A 239 -75.72 21.19 8.30
CA VAL A 239 -75.83 21.80 6.97
C VAL A 239 -75.39 20.81 5.86
N ILE A 240 -74.19 20.25 5.99
CA ILE A 240 -73.60 19.36 4.98
C ILE A 240 -74.39 18.04 4.86
N GLN A 241 -74.88 17.49 5.98
CA GLN A 241 -75.73 16.29 5.96
C GLN A 241 -77.06 16.57 5.25
N SER A 242 -77.68 17.71 5.56
CA SER A 242 -78.98 18.08 4.98
C SER A 242 -78.88 18.33 3.48
N GLU A 243 -77.78 18.94 3.02
CA GLU A 243 -77.48 19.10 1.60
C GLU A 243 -77.31 17.74 0.91
N ALA A 244 -76.50 16.84 1.48
CA ALA A 244 -76.28 15.50 0.93
C ALA A 244 -77.58 14.67 0.85
N ILE A 245 -78.49 14.82 1.81
CA ILE A 245 -79.80 14.14 1.80
C ILE A 245 -80.70 14.69 0.68
N LEU A 246 -80.69 16.00 0.45
CA LEU A 246 -81.46 16.62 -0.63
C LEU A 246 -80.94 16.22 -2.02
N GLU A 247 -79.66 15.86 -2.12
CA GLU A 247 -79.02 15.40 -3.35
C GLU A 247 -79.07 13.88 -3.56
N MET A 248 -79.69 13.16 -2.63
CA MET A 248 -79.82 11.69 -2.70
C MET A 248 -80.70 11.27 -3.88
N LYS A 249 -80.29 10.22 -4.60
CA LYS A 249 -81.06 9.64 -5.71
C LYS A 249 -82.04 8.60 -5.18
N LEU A 250 -83.19 8.43 -5.84
CA LEU A 250 -84.21 7.45 -5.42
C LEU A 250 -83.69 6.00 -5.41
N GLN A 251 -82.73 5.67 -6.27
CA GLN A 251 -82.10 4.34 -6.29
C GLN A 251 -81.37 3.98 -4.99
N THR A 252 -80.96 4.97 -4.20
CA THR A 252 -80.26 4.78 -2.92
C THR A 252 -81.15 4.13 -1.85
N LEU A 253 -82.47 4.07 -2.09
CA LEU A 253 -83.44 3.40 -1.23
C LEU A 253 -83.43 1.86 -1.36
N VAL A 254 -82.83 1.32 -2.42
CA VAL A 254 -82.74 -0.12 -2.64
C VAL A 254 -81.86 -0.74 -1.56
N GLY A 255 -82.25 -1.90 -1.02
CA GLY A 255 -81.57 -2.56 0.10
C GLY A 255 -80.06 -2.77 -0.11
N LEU A 256 -79.64 -3.11 -1.34
CA LEU A 256 -78.22 -3.28 -1.69
C LEU A 256 -77.42 -1.96 -1.60
N GLU A 257 -78.00 -0.84 -2.03
CA GLU A 257 -77.34 0.47 -1.97
C GLU A 257 -77.23 0.96 -0.53
N ARG A 258 -78.24 0.69 0.31
CA ARG A 258 -78.17 0.92 1.74
C ARG A 258 -77.06 0.10 2.41
N GLN A 259 -76.96 -1.19 2.10
CA GLN A 259 -75.89 -2.05 2.63
C GLN A 259 -74.49 -1.52 2.26
N LYS A 260 -74.30 -1.07 1.01
CA LYS A 260 -73.03 -0.45 0.60
C LYS A 260 -72.68 0.79 1.42
N LEU A 261 -73.67 1.63 1.75
CA LEU A 261 -73.45 2.81 2.60
C LEU A 261 -73.12 2.42 4.05
N GLU A 262 -73.77 1.39 4.59
CA GLU A 262 -73.47 0.86 5.93
C GLU A 262 -72.06 0.25 5.97
N GLU A 263 -71.64 -0.48 4.94
CA GLU A 263 -70.29 -1.01 4.80
C GLU A 263 -69.25 0.11 4.64
N GLU A 264 -69.51 1.10 3.79
CA GLU A 264 -68.63 2.27 3.62
C GLU A 264 -68.46 3.01 4.94
N ALA A 265 -69.54 3.22 5.70
CA ALA A 265 -69.49 3.87 7.00
C ALA A 265 -68.63 3.07 8.00
N LYS A 266 -68.82 1.75 8.08
CA LYS A 266 -67.99 0.87 8.93
C LYS A 266 -66.51 0.93 8.55
N LEU A 267 -66.19 0.93 7.25
CA LEU A 267 -64.82 1.07 6.77
C LEU A 267 -64.23 2.43 7.15
N LYS A 268 -65.01 3.52 7.02
CA LYS A 268 -64.58 4.88 7.44
C LYS A 268 -64.40 4.99 8.95
N GLU A 269 -65.26 4.38 9.75
CA GLU A 269 -65.08 4.32 11.21
C GLU A 269 -63.79 3.59 11.60
N LYS A 270 -63.49 2.48 10.93
CA LYS A 270 -62.23 1.75 11.13
C LYS A 270 -61.03 2.60 10.71
N GLU A 271 -61.06 3.21 9.53
CA GLU A 271 -60.01 4.09 9.00
C GLU A 271 -59.73 5.26 9.95
N ILE A 272 -60.78 5.94 10.45
CA ILE A 272 -60.65 7.03 11.43
C ILE A 272 -59.97 6.53 12.70
N LYS A 273 -60.39 5.38 13.23
CA LYS A 273 -59.81 4.82 14.45
C LYS A 273 -58.32 4.51 14.27
N ASP A 274 -57.96 3.92 13.13
CA ASP A 274 -56.57 3.60 12.78
C ASP A 274 -55.73 4.89 12.65
N LEU A 275 -56.24 5.92 11.95
CA LEU A 275 -55.58 7.22 11.77
C LEU A 275 -55.43 8.00 13.09
N GLU A 276 -56.46 8.01 13.94
CA GLU A 276 -56.37 8.62 15.27
C GLU A 276 -55.31 7.94 16.14
N GLU A 277 -55.17 6.62 16.02
CA GLU A 277 -54.14 5.88 16.73
C GLU A 277 -52.73 6.23 16.22
N VAL A 278 -52.57 6.40 14.89
CA VAL A 278 -51.30 6.88 14.30
C VAL A 278 -50.92 8.26 14.83
N LEU A 279 -51.88 9.20 14.87
CA LEU A 279 -51.61 10.56 15.36
C LEU A 279 -51.29 10.61 16.86
N ARG A 280 -51.84 9.69 17.67
CA ARG A 280 -51.59 9.61 19.12
C ARG A 280 -50.31 8.85 19.49
N ASN A 281 -49.87 7.90 18.67
CA ASN A 281 -48.76 7.00 19.00
C ASN A 281 -47.55 7.21 18.07
N PRO A 282 -46.48 7.89 18.53
CA PRO A 282 -45.26 8.08 17.74
C PRO A 282 -44.62 6.77 17.25
N LYS A 283 -44.79 5.65 17.97
CA LYS A 283 -44.27 4.34 17.55
C LYS A 283 -44.96 3.83 16.29
N LYS A 284 -46.25 4.12 16.10
CA LYS A 284 -46.95 3.74 14.86
C LYS A 284 -46.41 4.50 13.65
N VAL A 285 -46.08 5.78 13.83
CA VAL A 285 -45.44 6.57 12.76
C VAL A 285 -44.12 5.94 12.35
N LEU A 286 -43.28 5.56 13.32
CA LEU A 286 -42.02 4.86 13.04
C LEU A 286 -42.23 3.51 12.34
N GLN A 287 -43.26 2.75 12.71
CA GLN A 287 -43.62 1.50 12.03
C GLN A 287 -44.03 1.75 10.56
N ILE A 288 -44.81 2.79 10.29
CA ILE A 288 -45.20 3.18 8.92
C ILE A 288 -43.95 3.55 8.12
N ILE A 289 -43.02 4.34 8.68
CA ILE A 289 -41.75 4.67 8.02
C ILE A 289 -40.98 3.40 7.63
N LYS A 290 -40.86 2.45 8.56
CA LYS A 290 -40.19 1.18 8.32
C LYS A 290 -40.88 0.38 7.20
N GLN A 291 -42.20 0.27 7.23
CA GLN A 291 -42.96 -0.45 6.22
C GLN A 291 -42.79 0.19 4.82
N GLU A 292 -43.00 1.50 4.70
CA GLU A 292 -42.86 2.21 3.43
C GLU A 292 -41.42 2.15 2.89
N THR A 293 -40.42 2.17 3.77
CA THR A 293 -39.00 2.04 3.39
C THR A 293 -38.69 0.64 2.86
N LEU A 294 -39.26 -0.41 3.46
CA LEU A 294 -39.12 -1.79 2.99
C LEU A 294 -39.85 -2.01 1.66
N GLU A 295 -41.04 -1.42 1.48
CA GLU A 295 -41.74 -1.43 0.20
C GLU A 295 -40.93 -0.74 -0.90
N LEU A 296 -40.28 0.38 -0.58
CA LEU A 296 -39.40 1.10 -1.49
C LEU A 296 -38.19 0.26 -1.88
N LYS A 297 -37.55 -0.41 -0.90
CA LYS A 297 -36.46 -1.37 -1.15
C LYS A 297 -36.91 -2.49 -2.10
N ASN A 298 -38.02 -3.15 -1.79
CA ASN A 298 -38.50 -4.28 -2.60
C ASN A 298 -38.83 -3.90 -4.04
N LYS A 299 -39.20 -2.64 -4.28
CA LYS A 299 -39.59 -2.16 -5.61
C LYS A 299 -38.42 -1.63 -6.44
N TYR A 300 -37.42 -1.02 -5.81
CA TYR A 300 -36.41 -0.23 -6.53
C TYR A 300 -34.96 -0.59 -6.17
N ALA A 301 -34.71 -1.49 -5.23
CA ALA A 301 -33.34 -1.88 -4.91
C ALA A 301 -32.68 -2.61 -6.08
N ASP A 302 -31.41 -2.30 -6.30
CA ASP A 302 -30.53 -2.88 -7.29
C ASP A 302 -29.29 -3.48 -6.64
N ASN A 303 -28.57 -4.31 -7.42
CA ASN A 303 -27.32 -4.88 -6.97
C ASN A 303 -26.22 -3.83 -6.97
N ARG A 304 -25.39 -3.85 -5.93
CA ARG A 304 -24.22 -2.98 -5.79
C ARG A 304 -23.25 -3.15 -6.98
N LEU A 305 -22.75 -2.03 -7.50
CA LEU A 305 -21.79 -2.02 -8.60
C LEU A 305 -20.35 -1.85 -8.09
N THR A 306 -20.13 -0.91 -7.17
CA THR A 306 -18.78 -0.61 -6.67
C THR A 306 -18.32 -1.64 -5.66
N ARG A 307 -17.15 -2.24 -5.87
CA ARG A 307 -16.56 -3.20 -4.92
C ARG A 307 -15.83 -2.49 -3.79
N VAL A 308 -15.98 -2.96 -2.55
CA VAL A 308 -15.27 -2.42 -1.38
C VAL A 308 -14.32 -3.48 -0.83
N VAL A 309 -13.03 -3.14 -0.76
CA VAL A 309 -11.97 -4.02 -0.28
C VAL A 309 -11.47 -3.51 1.07
N ASN A 310 -11.45 -4.40 2.07
CA ASN A 310 -11.04 -4.05 3.45
C ASN A 310 -9.55 -3.73 3.55
N ALA A 311 -8.72 -4.31 2.69
CA ALA A 311 -7.29 -4.03 2.67
C ALA A 311 -7.05 -2.56 2.25
N PRO A 312 -6.19 -1.81 2.96
CA PRO A 312 -5.74 -0.53 2.47
C PRO A 312 -5.00 -0.74 1.15
N LEU A 313 -5.02 0.28 0.29
CA LEU A 313 -4.02 0.37 -0.73
C LEU A 313 -2.67 0.39 -0.01
N GLY A 314 -1.84 -0.62 -0.24
CA GLY A 314 -0.42 -0.43 -0.03
C GLY A 314 -0.04 0.79 -0.86
N GLU A 315 0.59 1.80 -0.24
CA GLU A 315 1.30 2.81 -1.02
C GLU A 315 2.14 2.04 -2.04
N PHE A 316 1.95 2.32 -3.33
CA PHE A 316 2.82 1.73 -4.35
C PHE A 316 4.24 2.14 -3.98
N LYS A 317 4.99 1.19 -3.44
CA LYS A 317 6.38 1.47 -3.14
C LYS A 317 7.13 1.38 -4.45
N GLU A 318 8.14 2.21 -4.65
CA GLU A 318 8.94 2.16 -5.88
C GLU A 318 9.52 0.77 -6.14
N GLU A 319 9.70 -0.04 -5.09
CA GLU A 319 10.05 -1.46 -5.16
C GLU A 319 9.10 -2.29 -6.02
N ASP A 320 7.78 -2.11 -5.88
CA ASP A 320 6.77 -2.94 -6.57
C ASP A 320 6.73 -2.65 -8.08
N LEU A 321 7.40 -1.58 -8.52
CA LEU A 321 7.58 -1.22 -9.93
C LEU A 321 8.85 -1.84 -10.53
N ILE A 322 9.64 -2.59 -9.75
CA ILE A 322 10.98 -3.02 -10.16
C ILE A 322 11.08 -4.53 -9.96
N SER A 323 11.55 -5.26 -10.98
CA SER A 323 11.66 -6.71 -10.91
C SER A 323 12.80 -7.13 -9.99
N SER A 324 12.55 -8.11 -9.13
CA SER A 324 13.56 -8.73 -8.26
C SER A 324 14.48 -9.60 -9.09
N ARG A 325 15.77 -9.23 -9.14
CA ARG A 325 16.82 -9.97 -9.87
C ARG A 325 18.19 -9.70 -9.26
N GLU A 326 19.12 -10.60 -9.50
CA GLU A 326 20.51 -10.42 -9.10
C GLU A 326 21.25 -9.49 -10.05
N VAL A 327 21.99 -8.55 -9.50
CA VAL A 327 22.81 -7.59 -10.22
C VAL A 327 24.17 -7.46 -9.53
N VAL A 328 25.18 -7.07 -10.30
CA VAL A 328 26.50 -6.71 -9.76
C VAL A 328 26.60 -5.19 -9.70
N ILE A 329 26.93 -4.68 -8.51
CA ILE A 329 27.22 -3.27 -8.29
C ILE A 329 28.73 -3.11 -8.24
N MET A 330 29.23 -2.09 -8.95
CA MET A 330 30.64 -1.74 -8.97
C MET A 330 30.78 -0.24 -8.70
N MET A 331 31.80 0.11 -7.92
CA MET A 331 32.18 1.50 -7.67
C MET A 331 33.68 1.72 -7.79
N THR A 332 34.09 2.82 -8.43
CA THR A 332 35.49 3.20 -8.62
C THR A 332 36.03 4.08 -7.48
N TYR A 333 37.34 4.35 -7.45
CA TYR A 333 37.97 5.24 -6.47
C TYR A 333 37.48 6.69 -6.62
N ASP A 334 37.20 7.12 -7.85
CA ASP A 334 36.64 8.43 -8.16
C ASP A 334 35.14 8.54 -7.83
N GLY A 335 34.54 7.45 -7.30
CA GLY A 335 33.14 7.43 -6.87
C GLY A 335 32.14 7.24 -8.00
N TYR A 336 32.53 6.71 -9.16
CA TYR A 336 31.55 6.31 -10.18
C TYR A 336 30.94 4.96 -9.82
N ILE A 337 29.61 4.87 -9.79
CA ILE A 337 28.83 3.68 -9.45
C ILE A 337 27.90 3.25 -10.59
N LYS A 338 27.76 1.95 -10.78
CA LYS A 338 26.83 1.33 -11.74
C LYS A 338 26.36 -0.05 -11.28
N ALA A 339 25.21 -0.46 -11.80
CA ALA A 339 24.71 -1.82 -11.73
C ALA A 339 24.76 -2.46 -13.12
N PHE A 340 25.07 -3.75 -13.20
CA PHE A 340 25.04 -4.50 -14.46
C PHE A 340 24.67 -5.96 -14.21
N GLU A 341 24.14 -6.62 -15.24
CA GLU A 341 23.77 -8.03 -15.12
C GLU A 341 25.02 -8.92 -15.07
N PRO A 342 25.03 -9.96 -14.23
CA PRO A 342 26.08 -10.97 -14.23
C PRO A 342 25.98 -11.83 -15.49
N GLU A 343 26.31 -11.31 -16.67
CA GLU A 343 26.49 -12.16 -17.87
C GLU A 343 27.54 -13.25 -17.56
N THR A 344 27.39 -14.42 -18.16
CA THR A 344 28.23 -15.62 -18.01
C THR A 344 29.70 -15.34 -18.33
N ILE A 345 30.46 -14.84 -17.35
CA ILE A 345 31.93 -14.80 -17.42
C ILE A 345 32.39 -16.28 -17.41
N ARG A 346 33.00 -16.73 -18.52
CA ARG A 346 33.61 -18.06 -18.57
C ARG A 346 34.79 -18.13 -17.60
N ALA A 347 34.82 -19.17 -16.77
CA ALA A 347 35.94 -19.42 -15.86
C ALA A 347 37.24 -19.68 -16.64
N GLN A 348 38.35 -19.11 -16.17
CA GLN A 348 39.69 -19.34 -16.70
C GLN A 348 40.47 -20.32 -15.82
N LYS A 349 41.42 -21.04 -16.45
CA LYS A 349 42.38 -21.89 -15.73
C LYS A 349 43.35 -21.03 -14.91
N ARG A 350 43.87 -21.62 -13.82
CA ARG A 350 44.81 -20.99 -12.87
C ARG A 350 45.96 -20.25 -13.56
N GLY A 351 46.25 -19.02 -13.11
CA GLY A 351 47.43 -18.27 -13.56
C GLY A 351 47.28 -17.64 -14.95
N GLY A 352 46.05 -17.57 -15.48
CA GLY A 352 45.73 -16.80 -16.68
C GLY A 352 46.02 -15.31 -16.52
N ARG A 353 46.14 -14.60 -17.65
CA ARG A 353 46.39 -13.15 -17.71
C ARG A 353 45.15 -12.31 -17.40
N GLY A 354 43.99 -12.94 -17.17
CA GLY A 354 42.69 -12.26 -17.05
C GLY A 354 42.19 -11.74 -18.40
N MET A 355 40.92 -11.34 -18.47
CA MET A 355 40.41 -10.57 -19.60
C MET A 355 40.33 -9.10 -19.19
N VAL A 356 40.54 -8.19 -20.15
CA VAL A 356 40.19 -6.78 -19.98
C VAL A 356 38.66 -6.74 -19.89
N GLY A 357 38.14 -6.66 -18.67
CA GLY A 357 36.70 -6.72 -18.43
C GLY A 357 36.02 -5.35 -18.40
N PHE A 358 36.82 -4.27 -18.40
CA PHE A 358 36.37 -2.89 -18.26
C PHE A 358 37.29 -1.97 -19.07
N ASP A 359 36.72 -1.03 -19.85
CA ASP A 359 37.43 0.17 -20.30
C ASP A 359 37.52 1.14 -19.12
N VAL A 360 38.37 0.78 -18.15
CA VAL A 360 38.80 1.77 -17.18
C VAL A 360 39.81 2.63 -17.92
N LYS A 361 39.52 3.93 -18.11
CA LYS A 361 40.57 4.87 -18.54
C LYS A 361 41.78 4.62 -17.66
N GLU A 362 43.00 4.74 -18.20
CA GLU A 362 44.27 4.42 -17.52
C GLU A 362 44.42 4.98 -16.10
N GLU A 363 43.59 5.96 -15.72
CA GLU A 363 43.59 6.67 -14.44
C GLU A 363 42.53 6.22 -13.41
N ASP A 364 41.39 5.64 -13.79
CA ASP A 364 40.34 5.28 -12.82
C ASP A 364 40.58 3.84 -12.30
N LYS A 365 40.30 3.54 -11.04
CA LYS A 365 40.60 2.24 -10.41
C LYS A 365 39.35 1.71 -9.72
N ILE A 366 39.11 0.39 -9.77
CA ILE A 366 37.95 -0.22 -9.09
C ILE A 366 38.22 -0.26 -7.59
N LYS A 367 37.28 0.24 -6.77
CA LYS A 367 37.36 0.24 -5.30
C LYS A 367 36.46 -0.82 -4.67
N HIS A 368 35.20 -0.89 -5.11
CA HIS A 368 34.19 -1.79 -4.54
C HIS A 368 33.46 -2.59 -5.59
N ILE A 369 33.12 -3.82 -5.25
CA ILE A 369 32.26 -4.69 -6.06
C ILE A 369 31.47 -5.63 -5.15
N LEU A 370 30.19 -5.82 -5.45
CA LEU A 370 29.30 -6.71 -4.71
C LEU A 370 28.17 -7.21 -5.60
N GLN A 371 27.72 -8.44 -5.36
CA GLN A 371 26.52 -9.01 -5.97
C GLN A 371 25.36 -8.85 -5.00
N VAL A 372 24.23 -8.33 -5.48
CA VAL A 372 23.06 -7.99 -4.67
C VAL A 372 21.77 -8.28 -5.43
N ASN A 373 20.66 -8.34 -4.73
CA ASN A 373 19.35 -8.25 -5.36
C ASN A 373 18.95 -6.78 -5.58
N THR A 374 18.22 -6.48 -6.65
CA THR A 374 17.67 -5.13 -6.92
C THR A 374 16.84 -4.57 -5.76
N HIS A 375 16.26 -5.42 -4.92
CA HIS A 375 15.46 -5.05 -3.76
C HIS A 375 16.27 -4.88 -2.48
N ASP A 376 17.58 -5.12 -2.50
CA ASP A 376 18.42 -4.98 -1.32
C ASP A 376 18.61 -3.50 -0.95
N ASN A 377 18.77 -3.26 0.35
CA ASN A 377 19.30 -1.99 0.85
C ASN A 377 20.83 -2.01 0.76
N LEU A 378 21.41 -0.86 0.45
CA LEU A 378 22.85 -0.65 0.42
C LEU A 378 23.23 0.42 1.44
N LEU A 379 24.11 0.06 2.37
CA LEU A 379 24.75 1.00 3.29
C LEU A 379 26.14 1.36 2.76
N PHE A 380 26.33 2.64 2.45
CA PHE A 380 27.61 3.21 2.08
C PHE A 380 28.27 3.73 3.35
N VAL A 381 29.29 3.02 3.82
CA VAL A 381 30.02 3.36 5.04
C VAL A 381 31.24 4.17 4.64
N SER A 382 31.34 5.40 5.11
CA SER A 382 32.47 6.27 4.83
C SER A 382 33.65 6.02 5.75
N GLU A 383 34.85 6.40 5.29
CA GLU A 383 36.08 6.33 6.07
C GLU A 383 36.03 7.23 7.32
N SER A 384 35.19 8.27 7.34
CA SER A 384 35.01 9.17 8.48
C SER A 384 34.06 8.66 9.58
N GLY A 385 33.30 7.58 9.31
CA GLY A 385 32.33 7.04 10.26
C GLY A 385 30.87 7.44 10.01
N LYS A 386 30.55 7.98 8.83
CA LYS A 386 29.16 8.22 8.40
C LYS A 386 28.62 7.06 7.57
N ILE A 387 27.31 6.89 7.60
CA ILE A 387 26.60 5.89 6.80
C ILE A 387 25.53 6.59 5.98
N PHE A 388 25.49 6.26 4.70
CA PHE A 388 24.46 6.67 3.75
C PHE A 388 23.70 5.42 3.28
N GLN A 389 22.47 5.59 2.81
CA GLN A 389 21.64 4.48 2.33
C GLN A 389 21.13 4.77 0.94
N LEU A 390 21.15 3.74 0.08
CA LEU A 390 20.43 3.68 -1.19
C LEU A 390 19.73 2.33 -1.31
N ARG A 391 18.76 2.25 -2.21
CA ARG A 391 18.22 0.97 -2.68
C ARG A 391 19.02 0.52 -3.89
N ALA A 392 19.26 -0.78 -4.03
CA ALA A 392 20.06 -1.28 -5.15
C ALA A 392 19.48 -0.90 -6.52
N PHE A 393 18.16 -0.85 -6.65
CA PHE A 393 17.49 -0.43 -7.88
C PHE A 393 17.65 1.06 -8.25
N GLU A 394 18.02 1.93 -7.30
CA GLU A 394 18.25 3.36 -7.58
C GLU A 394 19.53 3.56 -8.39
N ILE A 395 20.45 2.58 -8.35
CA ILE A 395 21.68 2.60 -9.12
C ILE A 395 21.34 2.22 -10.58
N PRO A 396 21.71 3.07 -11.55
CA PRO A 396 21.35 2.86 -12.94
C PRO A 396 22.02 1.60 -13.50
N MET A 397 21.23 0.82 -14.24
CA MET A 397 21.74 -0.26 -15.07
C MET A 397 22.58 0.32 -16.22
N ALA A 398 23.78 -0.21 -16.41
CA ALA A 398 24.69 0.20 -17.47
C ALA A 398 25.47 -1.00 -18.03
N SER A 399 26.05 -0.85 -19.22
CA SER A 399 26.97 -1.86 -19.75
C SER A 399 28.22 -1.98 -18.87
N ARG A 400 28.90 -3.14 -18.96
CA ARG A 400 30.18 -3.37 -18.28
C ARG A 400 31.24 -2.34 -18.67
N THR A 401 31.26 -1.90 -19.92
CA THR A 401 32.23 -0.89 -20.41
C THR A 401 31.88 0.55 -20.03
N SER A 402 30.63 0.83 -19.62
CA SER A 402 30.20 2.19 -19.26
C SER A 402 30.85 2.67 -17.96
N LYS A 403 31.12 3.98 -17.86
CA LYS A 403 31.67 4.60 -16.65
C LYS A 403 30.69 4.61 -15.47
N GLY A 404 29.38 4.49 -15.71
CA GLY A 404 28.37 4.65 -14.67
C GLY A 404 28.08 6.12 -14.34
N LYS A 405 27.44 6.37 -13.19
CA LYS A 405 27.15 7.72 -12.70
C LYS A 405 27.94 8.01 -11.43
N SER A 406 28.22 9.28 -11.18
CA SER A 406 28.83 9.72 -9.93
C SER A 406 27.94 9.39 -8.72
N VAL A 407 28.51 8.82 -7.66
CA VAL A 407 27.82 8.48 -6.40
C VAL A 407 27.27 9.74 -5.71
N PHE A 408 27.90 10.90 -5.94
CA PHE A 408 27.46 12.21 -5.47
C PHE A 408 26.07 12.62 -6.00
N ASN A 409 25.60 11.99 -7.08
CA ASN A 409 24.24 12.24 -7.60
C ASN A 409 23.15 11.59 -6.73
N PHE A 410 23.52 10.62 -5.89
CA PHE A 410 22.58 9.82 -5.11
C PHE A 410 22.67 10.11 -3.61
N ILE A 411 23.88 10.39 -3.11
CA ILE A 411 24.14 10.69 -1.70
C ILE A 411 24.94 12.00 -1.55
N GLU A 412 24.67 12.77 -0.49
CA GLU A 412 25.37 14.02 -0.19
C GLU A 412 26.70 13.73 0.52
N LEU A 413 27.63 13.10 -0.21
CA LEU A 413 28.97 12.81 0.27
C LEU A 413 29.85 14.08 0.16
N PRO A 414 30.52 14.53 1.24
CA PRO A 414 31.50 15.62 1.16
C PRO A 414 32.66 15.29 0.22
N GLN A 415 33.21 16.29 -0.49
CA GLN A 415 34.26 16.08 -1.50
C GLN A 415 35.53 15.40 -0.97
N ASN A 416 35.86 15.56 0.31
CA ASN A 416 37.04 14.94 0.94
C ASN A 416 36.74 13.59 1.61
N GLU A 417 35.55 13.02 1.38
CA GLU A 417 35.10 11.81 2.04
C GLU A 417 35.07 10.63 1.06
N SER A 418 35.63 9.49 1.46
CA SER A 418 35.66 8.27 0.65
C SER A 418 34.87 7.14 1.31
N ILE A 419 34.36 6.21 0.51
CA ILE A 419 33.60 5.05 1.00
C ILE A 419 34.55 3.92 1.39
N ALA A 420 34.49 3.50 2.65
CA ALA A 420 35.24 2.39 3.23
C ALA A 420 34.63 1.03 2.87
N ALA A 421 33.30 0.92 2.86
CA ALA A 421 32.59 -0.32 2.53
C ALA A 421 31.18 -0.07 1.97
N ILE A 422 30.70 -0.97 1.11
CA ILE A 422 29.29 -1.05 0.71
C ILE A 422 28.74 -2.34 1.27
N VAL A 423 27.70 -2.24 2.10
CA VAL A 423 27.06 -3.39 2.76
C VAL A 423 25.66 -3.56 2.21
N SER A 424 25.36 -4.71 1.62
CA SER A 424 24.00 -5.07 1.25
C SER A 424 23.28 -5.81 2.37
N TYR A 425 21.97 -5.59 2.49
CA TYR A 425 21.09 -6.42 3.31
C TYR A 425 19.68 -6.47 2.71
N PRO A 426 18.97 -7.61 2.81
CA PRO A 426 17.60 -7.73 2.32
C PRO A 426 16.67 -6.69 2.94
N PHE A 427 15.70 -6.21 2.16
CA PHE A 427 14.75 -5.21 2.65
C PHE A 427 13.97 -5.66 3.89
N GLU A 428 13.61 -6.94 3.95
CA GLU A 428 12.86 -7.55 5.04
C GLU A 428 13.63 -7.52 6.37
N GLU A 429 14.97 -7.56 6.31
CA GLU A 429 15.84 -7.52 7.48
C GLU A 429 15.93 -6.13 8.12
N LYS A 430 15.29 -5.10 7.55
CA LYS A 430 15.25 -3.74 8.10
C LYS A 430 14.64 -3.66 9.51
N LYS A 431 13.83 -4.65 9.89
CA LYS A 431 13.25 -4.80 11.25
C LYS A 431 13.81 -6.00 12.03
N SER A 432 14.86 -6.64 11.52
CA SER A 432 15.49 -7.78 12.18
C SER A 432 16.26 -7.35 13.43
N GLU A 433 16.52 -8.30 14.33
CA GLU A 433 17.44 -8.13 15.46
C GLU A 433 18.92 -8.22 15.04
N ASN A 434 19.22 -8.04 13.75
CA ASN A 434 20.58 -8.13 13.22
C ASN A 434 21.39 -6.89 13.58
N TYR A 435 22.70 -6.99 13.43
CA TYR A 435 23.63 -5.93 13.78
C TYR A 435 24.49 -5.51 12.59
N LEU A 436 24.79 -4.22 12.49
CA LEU A 436 25.91 -3.74 11.69
C LEU A 436 27.16 -3.71 12.57
N VAL A 437 28.21 -4.41 12.15
CA VAL A 437 29.53 -4.35 12.77
C VAL A 437 30.47 -3.59 11.85
N MET A 438 31.24 -2.66 12.43
CA MET A 438 32.21 -1.82 11.73
C MET A 438 33.58 -1.94 12.39
N ILE A 439 34.65 -1.87 11.61
CA ILE A 439 36.02 -1.90 12.12
C ILE A 439 36.89 -0.80 11.50
N THR A 440 37.79 -0.23 12.30
CA THR A 440 38.74 0.80 11.88
C THR A 440 40.10 0.22 11.53
N LYS A 441 40.90 1.02 10.82
CA LYS A 441 42.31 0.76 10.49
C LYS A 441 43.14 0.38 11.72
N ASN A 442 42.90 1.06 12.85
CA ASN A 442 43.65 0.82 14.09
C ASN A 442 43.08 -0.32 14.95
N GLY A 443 42.04 -1.02 14.47
CA GLY A 443 41.47 -2.20 15.12
C GLY A 443 40.40 -1.90 16.17
N MET A 444 39.81 -0.70 16.17
CA MET A 444 38.60 -0.41 16.94
C MET A 444 37.39 -1.00 16.22
N ILE A 445 36.55 -1.71 16.94
CA ILE A 445 35.37 -2.39 16.39
C ILE A 445 34.11 -1.97 17.15
N LYS A 446 33.00 -1.82 16.43
CA LYS A 446 31.72 -1.39 17.00
C LYS A 446 30.57 -2.22 16.45
N LYS A 447 29.66 -2.65 17.33
CA LYS A 447 28.41 -3.33 16.98
C LYS A 447 27.23 -2.39 17.22
N MET A 448 26.32 -2.28 16.26
CA MET A 448 25.12 -1.45 16.32
C MET A 448 23.90 -2.21 15.82
N PRO A 449 22.69 -2.00 16.38
CA PRO A 449 21.47 -2.56 15.81
C PRO A 449 21.28 -2.13 14.35
N LEU A 450 20.92 -3.06 13.46
CA LEU A 450 20.67 -2.74 12.06
C LEU A 450 19.42 -1.85 11.89
N ALA A 451 18.45 -1.97 12.80
CA ALA A 451 17.24 -1.14 12.84
C ALA A 451 17.51 0.37 12.99
N ASP A 452 18.66 0.76 13.56
CA ASP A 452 19.09 2.17 13.66
C ASP A 452 19.33 2.80 12.28
N PHE A 453 19.47 1.98 11.23
CA PHE A 453 19.70 2.36 9.83
C PHE A 453 18.43 2.24 8.98
N SER A 454 17.25 2.21 9.61
CA SER A 454 15.98 2.07 8.90
C SER A 454 15.64 3.32 8.06
N ASN A 455 15.84 4.53 8.58
CA ASN A 455 15.53 5.76 7.84
C ASN A 455 16.72 6.72 7.88
N ILE A 456 17.64 6.57 6.91
CA ILE A 456 18.79 7.46 6.74
C ILE A 456 18.43 8.58 5.76
N ARG A 457 18.69 9.84 6.13
CA ARG A 457 18.57 10.99 5.22
C ARG A 457 19.68 10.98 4.17
N ARG A 458 19.52 11.69 3.05
CA ARG A 458 20.58 11.81 2.02
C ARG A 458 21.91 12.35 2.51
N SER A 459 21.89 13.19 3.57
CA SER A 459 23.07 13.71 4.27
C SER A 459 23.80 12.69 5.14
N GLY A 460 23.27 11.46 5.23
CA GLY A 460 23.84 10.37 6.01
C GLY A 460 23.65 10.54 7.52
N ILE A 461 24.13 9.55 8.26
CA ILE A 461 24.15 9.57 9.72
C ILE A 461 25.53 9.20 10.26
N ILE A 462 25.94 9.87 11.33
CA ILE A 462 27.14 9.46 12.08
C ILE A 462 26.84 8.12 12.78
N ALA A 463 27.66 7.12 12.46
CA ALA A 463 27.58 5.77 13.01
C ALA A 463 28.76 5.45 13.94
N MET A 464 29.92 6.10 13.78
CA MET A 464 31.08 5.89 14.65
C MET A 464 31.93 7.17 14.73
N LYS A 465 32.24 7.63 15.95
CA LYS A 465 33.16 8.74 16.15
C LYS A 465 34.59 8.23 16.16
N LEU A 466 35.39 8.66 15.19
CA LEU A 466 36.78 8.24 15.03
C LEU A 466 37.74 9.16 15.80
N LYS A 467 38.88 8.60 16.21
CA LYS A 467 40.01 9.37 16.74
C LYS A 467 40.82 9.92 15.58
N GLU A 468 41.57 10.98 15.84
CA GLU A 468 42.48 11.57 14.85
C GLU A 468 43.45 10.52 14.29
N GLY A 469 43.56 10.47 12.96
CA GLY A 469 44.39 9.50 12.23
C GLY A 469 43.83 8.07 12.13
N ASP A 470 42.61 7.81 12.63
CA ASP A 470 41.90 6.55 12.41
C ASP A 470 40.81 6.71 11.33
N GLU A 471 40.55 5.63 10.60
CA GLU A 471 39.59 5.60 9.50
C GLU A 471 38.83 4.27 9.54
N LEU A 472 37.54 4.27 9.19
CA LEU A 472 36.82 3.02 8.99
C LEU A 472 37.41 2.24 7.81
N LYS A 473 37.47 0.92 7.95
CA LYS A 473 38.02 0.02 6.92
C LYS A 473 37.01 -0.95 6.35
N ASP A 474 36.12 -1.47 7.17
CA ASP A 474 35.17 -2.48 6.73
C ASP A 474 33.92 -2.47 7.61
N ALA A 475 32.82 -2.95 7.05
CA ALA A 475 31.54 -3.10 7.72
C ALA A 475 30.75 -4.27 7.16
N LYS A 476 30.05 -5.02 8.01
CA LYS A 476 29.23 -6.18 7.61
C LYS A 476 28.03 -6.34 8.52
N VAL A 477 26.96 -6.94 7.99
CA VAL A 477 25.83 -7.43 8.80
C VAL A 477 26.27 -8.69 9.54
N VAL A 478 25.91 -8.76 10.82
CA VAL A 478 26.25 -9.84 11.75
C VAL A 478 24.99 -10.27 12.49
N HIS A 479 24.77 -11.58 12.54
CA HIS A 479 23.64 -12.23 13.19
C HIS A 479 24.04 -12.76 14.57
N LYS A 480 23.03 -13.18 15.33
CA LYS A 480 23.23 -13.81 16.64
C LYS A 480 24.00 -15.13 16.50
N ASN A 481 24.98 -15.35 17.36
CA ASN A 481 25.88 -16.52 17.36
C ASN A 481 26.90 -16.61 16.22
N ASP A 482 27.01 -15.56 15.39
CA ASP A 482 28.10 -15.46 14.44
C ASP A 482 29.46 -15.30 15.15
N GLU A 483 30.52 -15.69 14.46
CA GLU A 483 31.89 -15.39 14.85
C GLU A 483 32.52 -14.44 13.84
N LEU A 484 33.43 -13.59 14.30
CA LEU A 484 34.14 -12.62 13.46
C LEU A 484 35.58 -13.06 13.31
N ILE A 485 36.12 -12.96 12.10
CA ILE A 485 37.55 -13.13 11.83
C ILE A 485 38.13 -11.84 11.27
N VAL A 486 38.90 -11.13 12.10
CA VAL A 486 39.55 -9.85 11.77
C VAL A 486 40.96 -10.11 11.30
N LEU A 487 41.43 -9.39 10.27
CA LEU A 487 42.75 -9.60 9.69
C LEU A 487 43.58 -8.33 9.59
N SER A 488 44.89 -8.49 9.76
CA SER A 488 45.86 -7.42 9.54
C SER A 488 46.64 -7.60 8.24
N SER A 489 47.13 -6.49 7.69
CA SER A 489 47.92 -6.42 6.46
C SER A 489 49.20 -7.27 6.52
N MET A 490 49.73 -7.45 7.72
CA MET A 490 50.93 -8.25 8.02
C MET A 490 50.61 -9.71 8.39
N GLY A 491 49.44 -10.21 7.99
CA GLY A 491 49.11 -11.63 8.01
C GLY A 491 48.81 -12.21 9.39
N GLN A 492 48.17 -11.43 10.26
CA GLN A 492 47.56 -11.92 11.51
C GLN A 492 46.04 -12.02 11.37
N ALA A 493 45.42 -13.03 11.98
CA ALA A 493 43.96 -13.16 12.09
C ALA A 493 43.54 -13.40 13.53
N LEU A 494 42.50 -12.69 13.97
CA LEU A 494 41.83 -12.90 15.25
C LEU A 494 40.40 -13.35 15.00
N ARG A 495 40.08 -14.56 15.46
CA ARG A 495 38.71 -15.11 15.44
C ARG A 495 38.09 -15.01 16.83
N PHE A 496 36.93 -14.39 16.97
CA PHE A 496 36.21 -14.26 18.24
C PHE A 496 34.69 -14.26 18.04
N SER A 497 33.94 -14.50 19.10
CA SER A 497 32.47 -14.53 19.06
C SER A 497 31.89 -13.12 18.97
N GLU A 498 30.78 -12.93 18.23
CA GLU A 498 30.05 -11.66 18.25
C GLU A 498 29.66 -11.23 19.68
N LYS A 499 29.45 -12.21 20.58
CA LYS A 499 28.97 -12.00 21.96
C LYS A 499 29.97 -11.19 22.80
N ASP A 500 31.23 -11.17 22.40
CA ASP A 500 32.27 -10.35 23.02
C ASP A 500 32.07 -8.85 22.75
N LEU A 501 31.20 -8.50 21.79
CA LEU A 501 30.79 -7.14 21.48
C LEU A 501 29.43 -6.85 22.10
N ARG A 502 29.31 -5.74 22.80
CA ARG A 502 28.00 -5.19 23.18
C ARG A 502 27.50 -4.24 22.09
N PRO A 503 26.18 -4.19 21.80
CA PRO A 503 25.61 -3.13 21.00
C PRO A 503 25.89 -1.75 21.64
N MET A 504 26.20 -0.75 20.82
CA MET A 504 26.52 0.61 21.28
C MET A 504 25.77 1.65 20.45
N GLY A 505 25.42 2.79 21.06
CA GLY A 505 24.75 3.90 20.38
C GLY A 505 25.66 4.65 19.40
N ARG A 506 25.05 5.48 18.54
CA ARG A 506 25.68 6.18 17.40
C ARG A 506 26.96 6.96 17.72
N THR A 507 27.02 7.66 18.84
CA THR A 507 28.16 8.54 19.19
C THR A 507 29.40 7.80 19.72
N ALA A 508 29.28 6.50 20.04
CA ALA A 508 30.39 5.75 20.62
C ALA A 508 31.51 5.44 19.61
N SER A 509 32.76 5.42 20.09
CA SER A 509 33.97 5.08 19.30
C SER A 509 34.30 3.58 19.24
N GLY A 510 33.40 2.71 19.71
CA GLY A 510 33.62 1.26 19.74
C GLY A 510 34.56 0.79 20.86
N VAL A 511 35.00 -0.47 20.74
CA VAL A 511 35.93 -1.15 21.67
C VAL A 511 37.11 -1.73 20.89
N LEU A 512 38.20 -2.10 21.57
CA LEU A 512 39.32 -2.76 20.90
C LEU A 512 38.90 -4.14 20.36
N GLY A 513 38.96 -4.30 19.04
CA GLY A 513 38.66 -5.53 18.32
C GLY A 513 39.90 -6.38 18.09
N MET A 514 40.98 -5.79 17.58
CA MET A 514 42.27 -6.48 17.38
C MET A 514 43.43 -5.61 17.81
N LYS A 515 44.38 -6.19 18.56
CA LYS A 515 45.60 -5.49 18.95
C LYS A 515 46.67 -5.65 17.87
N LEU A 516 46.99 -4.56 17.19
CA LEU A 516 48.06 -4.53 16.20
C LEU A 516 49.43 -4.37 16.86
N LYS A 517 50.44 -5.08 16.36
CA LYS A 517 51.84 -4.81 16.71
C LYS A 517 52.27 -3.48 16.12
N LYS A 518 53.03 -2.68 16.88
CA LYS A 518 53.66 -1.44 16.42
C LYS A 518 54.75 -1.79 15.40
N GLN A 519 54.39 -1.82 14.13
CA GLN A 519 55.30 -2.02 13.01
C GLN A 519 54.76 -1.22 11.82
N LYS A 520 55.65 -0.78 10.93
CA LYS A 520 55.28 0.01 9.75
C LYS A 520 54.28 -0.77 8.90
N ASP A 521 53.28 -0.07 8.34
CA ASP A 521 52.26 -0.62 7.45
C ASP A 521 51.40 -1.77 8.01
N ASN A 522 51.34 -1.93 9.33
CA ASN A 522 50.44 -2.90 9.96
C ASN A 522 49.13 -2.23 10.38
N PHE A 523 48.07 -2.57 9.67
CA PHE A 523 46.72 -2.07 9.89
C PHE A 523 45.72 -3.20 9.69
N VAL A 524 44.49 -3.02 10.18
CA VAL A 524 43.38 -3.93 9.87
C VAL A 524 42.99 -3.75 8.41
N VAL A 525 42.97 -4.85 7.67
CA VAL A 525 42.53 -4.90 6.27
C VAL A 525 41.01 -4.97 6.19
N GLY A 526 40.39 -5.70 7.13
CA GLY A 526 38.95 -5.89 7.21
C GLY A 526 38.64 -7.08 8.11
N PHE A 527 37.40 -7.56 8.04
CA PHE A 527 36.98 -8.75 8.76
C PHE A 527 35.98 -9.55 7.95
N ASP A 528 35.71 -10.79 8.34
CA ASP A 528 34.60 -11.54 7.77
C ASP A 528 33.78 -12.27 8.83
N VAL A 529 32.58 -12.67 8.45
CA VAL A 529 31.59 -13.28 9.33
C VAL A 529 31.58 -14.79 9.10
N ILE A 530 31.63 -15.55 10.20
CA ILE A 530 31.56 -17.00 10.21
C ILE A 530 30.26 -17.38 10.88
N SER A 531 29.23 -17.62 10.07
CA SER A 531 27.95 -18.11 10.55
C SER A 531 28.06 -19.56 11.05
N PRO A 532 27.15 -20.03 11.93
CA PRO A 532 27.22 -21.35 12.54
C PRO A 532 27.45 -22.52 11.56
N GLU A 533 26.79 -22.46 10.41
CA GLU A 533 26.90 -23.44 9.31
C GLU A 533 28.24 -23.40 8.59
N LEU A 534 28.95 -22.27 8.64
CA LEU A 534 30.25 -22.05 7.99
C LEU A 534 31.43 -22.42 8.88
N LYS A 535 31.23 -22.82 10.15
CA LYS A 535 32.34 -23.14 11.08
C LYS A 535 33.27 -24.25 10.57
N ASN A 536 32.76 -25.16 9.74
CA ASN A 536 33.51 -26.23 9.08
C ASN A 536 34.05 -25.84 7.69
N GLY A 537 33.78 -24.62 7.23
CA GLY A 537 34.19 -24.11 5.93
C GLY A 537 35.67 -23.74 5.86
N MET A 538 35.99 -22.96 4.84
CA MET A 538 37.35 -22.52 4.54
C MET A 538 37.44 -21.00 4.50
N LEU A 539 38.64 -20.50 4.76
CA LEU A 539 39.01 -19.11 4.60
C LEU A 539 39.87 -18.98 3.35
N LEU A 540 39.40 -18.21 2.37
CA LEU A 540 40.20 -17.72 1.25
C LEU A 540 41.00 -16.52 1.71
N ILE A 541 42.29 -16.53 1.42
CA ILE A 541 43.20 -15.40 1.65
C ILE A 541 43.80 -15.02 0.31
N VAL A 542 43.81 -13.73 0.01
CA VAL A 542 44.43 -13.16 -1.19
C VAL A 542 45.34 -11.99 -0.81
N MET A 543 46.52 -11.98 -1.42
CA MET A 543 47.60 -11.01 -1.23
C MET A 543 47.77 -10.15 -2.48
N GLU A 544 48.35 -8.96 -2.33
CA GLU A 544 48.35 -7.91 -3.35
C GLU A 544 49.03 -8.30 -4.67
N ASN A 545 50.05 -9.16 -4.64
CA ASN A 545 50.77 -9.61 -5.86
C ASN A 545 50.11 -10.83 -6.55
N GLY A 546 48.82 -11.07 -6.29
CA GLY A 546 48.07 -12.14 -6.95
C GLY A 546 48.36 -13.54 -6.41
N PHE A 547 48.80 -13.65 -5.15
CA PHE A 547 48.91 -14.92 -4.43
C PHE A 547 47.69 -15.16 -3.57
N GLY A 548 47.24 -16.42 -3.46
CA GLY A 548 46.18 -16.78 -2.55
C GLY A 548 46.15 -18.24 -2.16
N LYS A 549 45.36 -18.55 -1.13
CA LYS A 549 45.21 -19.91 -0.60
C LYS A 549 43.89 -20.08 0.13
N ARG A 550 43.50 -21.34 0.27
CA ARG A 550 42.37 -21.75 1.12
C ARG A 550 42.90 -22.47 2.35
N THR A 551 42.43 -22.11 3.53
CA THR A 551 42.79 -22.78 4.79
C THR A 551 41.53 -23.12 5.56
N LEU A 552 41.48 -24.27 6.22
CA LEU A 552 40.31 -24.65 7.02
C LEU A 552 40.07 -23.65 8.15
N LEU A 553 38.80 -23.29 8.38
CA LEU A 553 38.44 -22.40 9.49
C LEU A 553 38.82 -22.98 10.86
N LYS A 554 38.83 -24.31 10.99
CA LYS A 554 39.27 -25.03 12.20
C LYS A 554 40.72 -24.74 12.59
N GLU A 555 41.59 -24.35 11.66
CA GLU A 555 42.97 -23.97 11.99
C GLU A 555 43.04 -22.62 12.73
N TYR A 556 41.98 -21.81 12.66
CA TYR A 556 41.86 -20.54 13.39
C TYR A 556 41.10 -20.75 14.70
N ARG A 557 41.87 -20.93 15.78
CA ARG A 557 41.32 -21.09 17.13
C ARG A 557 40.54 -19.85 17.56
N LEU A 558 39.40 -20.09 18.23
CA LEU A 558 38.62 -19.04 18.86
C LEU A 558 39.42 -18.40 20.00
N GLN A 559 39.41 -17.07 20.05
CA GLN A 559 40.06 -16.23 21.05
C GLN A 559 39.06 -15.18 21.54
N ARG A 560 39.44 -14.40 22.55
CA ARG A 560 38.68 -13.20 22.95
C ARG A 560 39.03 -12.02 22.06
N ARG A 561 38.10 -11.08 21.90
CA ARG A 561 38.38 -9.80 21.22
C ARG A 561 39.56 -9.06 21.89
N GLY A 562 40.27 -8.25 21.11
CA GLY A 562 41.43 -7.48 21.55
C GLY A 562 42.74 -8.27 21.57
N GLY A 563 42.73 -9.54 21.14
CA GLY A 563 43.94 -10.34 20.96
C GLY A 563 44.80 -9.86 19.78
N GLN A 564 46.05 -10.35 19.71
CA GLN A 564 46.96 -10.08 18.57
C GLN A 564 46.67 -10.97 17.35
N GLY A 565 45.88 -12.02 17.54
CA GLY A 565 45.63 -13.03 16.51
C GLY A 565 46.75 -14.03 16.35
N ILE A 566 46.62 -14.87 15.32
CA ILE A 566 47.61 -15.88 14.93
C ILE A 566 48.03 -15.67 13.48
N LYS A 567 49.22 -16.14 13.12
CA LYS A 567 49.76 -16.00 11.75
C LYS A 567 48.92 -16.79 10.73
N VAL A 568 48.67 -16.15 9.59
CA VAL A 568 47.70 -16.57 8.54
C VAL A 568 48.33 -16.73 7.17
N ALA A 569 49.47 -16.08 6.95
CA ALA A 569 50.30 -16.21 5.77
C ALA A 569 51.73 -15.74 6.12
N LYS A 570 52.72 -16.20 5.34
CA LYS A 570 54.06 -15.63 5.38
C LYS A 570 54.13 -14.47 4.37
N ILE A 571 53.94 -13.25 4.87
CA ILE A 571 54.09 -12.03 4.07
C ILE A 571 55.56 -11.84 3.70
N THR A 572 55.82 -11.70 2.40
CA THR A 572 57.15 -11.48 1.79
C THR A 572 56.99 -10.49 0.65
N GLU A 573 58.08 -9.91 0.15
CA GLU A 573 58.04 -9.02 -1.03
C GLU A 573 57.39 -9.70 -2.25
N LYS A 574 57.60 -11.03 -2.40
CA LYS A 574 56.98 -11.81 -3.48
C LYS A 574 55.45 -11.88 -3.38
N THR A 575 54.91 -12.07 -2.18
CA THR A 575 53.46 -12.19 -1.98
C THR A 575 52.79 -10.83 -1.87
N GLY A 576 53.50 -9.87 -1.30
CA GLY A 576 52.97 -8.60 -0.83
C GLY A 576 52.02 -8.76 0.38
N LYS A 577 51.45 -7.64 0.83
CA LYS A 577 50.49 -7.52 1.93
C LYS A 577 49.21 -8.28 1.63
N LEU A 578 48.49 -8.64 2.70
CA LEU A 578 47.18 -9.26 2.61
C LEU A 578 46.13 -8.20 2.22
N VAL A 579 45.28 -8.51 1.23
CA VAL A 579 44.30 -7.55 0.65
C VAL A 579 42.86 -7.98 0.87
N ALA A 580 42.56 -9.27 0.69
CA ALA A 580 41.19 -9.75 0.79
C ALA A 580 41.13 -11.08 1.50
N VAL A 581 40.10 -11.24 2.32
CA VAL A 581 39.77 -12.48 3.00
C VAL A 581 38.29 -12.73 2.86
N LYS A 582 37.94 -13.97 2.50
CA LYS A 582 36.56 -14.38 2.34
C LYS A 582 36.33 -15.74 2.98
N VAL A 583 35.33 -15.83 3.84
CA VAL A 583 34.79 -17.08 4.34
C VAL A 583 34.00 -17.72 3.20
N LEU A 584 34.31 -18.98 2.92
CA LEU A 584 33.77 -19.73 1.79
C LEU A 584 32.66 -20.67 2.29
N SER A 585 31.53 -20.65 1.61
CA SER A 585 30.47 -21.64 1.81
C SER A 585 30.85 -22.96 1.13
N GLN A 586 30.16 -24.05 1.48
CA GLN A 586 30.37 -25.34 0.80
C GLN A 586 29.91 -25.30 -0.66
N ASN A 587 29.01 -24.38 -0.99
CA ASN A 587 28.42 -24.24 -2.32
C ASN A 587 29.21 -23.26 -3.21
N THR A 588 30.18 -22.53 -2.66
CA THR A 588 31.05 -21.64 -3.43
C THR A 588 31.84 -22.44 -4.45
N LYS A 589 31.64 -22.14 -5.74
CA LYS A 589 32.35 -22.82 -6.83
C LYS A 589 33.43 -21.95 -7.42
N GLU A 590 33.23 -20.65 -7.47
CA GLU A 590 34.04 -19.75 -8.27
C GLU A 590 34.42 -18.50 -7.47
N VAL A 591 35.51 -17.86 -7.86
CA VAL A 591 35.90 -16.55 -7.33
C VAL A 591 36.26 -15.62 -8.46
N LEU A 592 35.84 -14.37 -8.34
CA LEU A 592 36.21 -13.30 -9.22
C LEU A 592 37.28 -12.45 -8.52
N ILE A 593 38.44 -12.32 -9.13
CA ILE A 593 39.54 -11.51 -8.62
C ILE A 593 39.71 -10.33 -9.58
N ILE A 594 39.88 -9.15 -9.01
CA ILE A 594 39.95 -7.90 -9.76
C ILE A 594 41.25 -7.20 -9.41
N SER A 595 41.97 -6.74 -10.43
CA SER A 595 43.13 -5.88 -10.25
C SER A 595 42.74 -4.41 -10.12
N LYS A 596 43.67 -3.57 -9.65
CA LYS A 596 43.45 -2.12 -9.56
C LYS A 596 43.27 -1.50 -10.94
N LYS A 597 43.95 -2.01 -11.97
CA LYS A 597 43.79 -1.58 -13.37
C LYS A 597 42.58 -2.19 -14.10
N GLY A 598 41.69 -2.89 -13.40
CA GLY A 598 40.45 -3.42 -13.99
C GLY A 598 40.58 -4.76 -14.71
N ILE A 599 41.70 -5.47 -14.54
CA ILE A 599 41.83 -6.85 -15.04
C ILE A 599 40.94 -7.76 -14.19
N LEU A 600 40.05 -8.49 -14.86
CA LEU A 600 39.15 -9.46 -14.24
C LEU A 600 39.61 -10.88 -14.55
N ILE A 601 39.70 -11.71 -13.50
CA ILE A 601 39.83 -13.16 -13.66
C ILE A 601 38.79 -13.88 -12.82
N LYS A 602 38.04 -14.76 -13.48
CA LYS A 602 37.16 -15.72 -12.82
C LYS A 602 37.87 -17.06 -12.74
N THR A 603 38.04 -17.58 -11.53
CA THR A 603 38.79 -18.80 -11.28
C THR A 603 37.96 -19.76 -10.44
N ASP A 604 37.92 -21.04 -10.83
CA ASP A 604 37.32 -22.08 -9.99
C ASP A 604 38.04 -22.19 -8.65
N LEU A 605 37.29 -22.33 -7.58
CA LEU A 605 37.83 -22.43 -6.23
C LEU A 605 38.77 -23.64 -6.07
N THR A 606 38.54 -24.71 -6.84
CA THR A 606 39.37 -25.92 -6.90
C THR A 606 40.82 -25.62 -7.34
N ASN A 607 41.02 -24.60 -8.18
CA ASN A 607 42.34 -24.19 -8.66
C ASN A 607 43.17 -23.49 -7.59
N ILE A 608 42.54 -22.97 -6.52
CA ILE A 608 43.25 -22.34 -5.41
C ILE A 608 43.64 -23.42 -4.40
N SER A 609 44.94 -23.61 -4.16
CA SER A 609 45.42 -24.70 -3.31
C SER A 609 44.89 -24.58 -1.87
N ARG A 610 44.47 -25.71 -1.31
CA ARG A 610 44.26 -25.85 0.13
C ARG A 610 45.62 -26.01 0.81
N GLN A 611 45.93 -25.14 1.76
CA GLN A 611 47.21 -25.12 2.46
C GLN A 611 47.03 -24.70 3.94
N SER A 612 48.01 -25.05 4.77
CA SER A 612 48.04 -24.67 6.19
C SER A 612 48.15 -23.16 6.39
N ARG A 613 47.87 -22.70 7.62
CA ARG A 613 47.94 -21.26 7.96
C ARG A 613 49.27 -20.58 7.60
N VAL A 614 50.44 -21.18 7.83
CA VAL A 614 51.72 -20.44 7.72
C VAL A 614 52.33 -20.45 6.30
N SER A 615 51.64 -21.03 5.33
CA SER A 615 52.09 -21.11 3.93
C SER A 615 51.97 -19.78 3.16
N GLN A 616 52.66 -19.68 2.02
CA GLN A 616 52.67 -18.50 1.13
C GLN A 616 51.50 -18.48 0.12
N GLY A 617 50.80 -19.61 -0.07
CA GLY A 617 49.80 -19.72 -1.12
C GLY A 617 50.38 -19.94 -2.50
N VAL A 618 49.49 -19.88 -3.48
CA VAL A 618 49.79 -20.09 -4.89
C VAL A 618 49.43 -18.86 -5.70
N LYS A 619 50.11 -18.67 -6.85
CA LYS A 619 49.72 -17.62 -7.79
C LYS A 619 48.34 -17.95 -8.40
N ILE A 620 47.38 -17.06 -8.18
CA ILE A 620 45.98 -17.19 -8.64
C ILE A 620 45.72 -16.31 -9.87
N ILE A 621 46.35 -15.13 -9.92
CA ILE A 621 46.32 -14.21 -11.07
C ILE A 621 47.74 -13.79 -11.43
N ARG A 622 48.02 -13.63 -12.73
CA ARG A 622 49.24 -12.97 -13.21
C ARG A 622 48.92 -11.51 -13.50
N LEU A 623 49.51 -10.63 -12.69
CA LEU A 623 49.46 -9.18 -12.84
C LEU A 623 50.74 -8.70 -13.56
N ASP A 624 50.64 -7.57 -14.24
CA ASP A 624 51.80 -6.83 -14.75
C ASP A 624 52.50 -6.09 -13.59
N ASP A 625 53.75 -5.66 -13.79
CA ASP A 625 54.65 -5.24 -12.69
C ASP A 625 54.14 -4.05 -11.85
N ASP A 626 53.27 -3.20 -12.42
CA ASP A 626 52.65 -2.04 -11.75
C ASP A 626 51.16 -2.24 -11.38
N ASP A 627 50.68 -3.49 -11.35
CA ASP A 627 49.30 -3.80 -11.00
C ASP A 627 49.19 -4.69 -9.76
N LEU A 628 48.15 -4.46 -8.97
CA LEU A 628 47.92 -5.14 -7.70
C LEU A 628 46.47 -5.61 -7.63
N VAL A 629 46.21 -6.66 -6.85
CA VAL A 629 44.82 -7.06 -6.55
C VAL A 629 44.11 -5.93 -5.81
N ALA A 630 42.93 -5.55 -6.30
CA ALA A 630 42.03 -4.59 -5.66
C ALA A 630 41.03 -5.29 -4.73
N GLY A 631 40.49 -6.44 -5.15
CA GLY A 631 39.46 -7.12 -4.39
C GLY A 631 39.11 -8.50 -4.93
N VAL A 632 38.23 -9.19 -4.19
CA VAL A 632 37.75 -10.54 -4.50
C VAL A 632 36.27 -10.63 -4.20
N VAL A 633 35.50 -11.19 -5.14
CA VAL A 633 34.09 -11.55 -4.98
C VAL A 633 33.99 -13.07 -5.03
N VAL A 634 33.20 -13.61 -4.11
CA VAL A 634 32.88 -15.04 -4.06
C VAL A 634 31.58 -15.26 -4.81
N LEU A 635 31.56 -16.23 -5.73
CA LEU A 635 30.42 -16.55 -6.59
C LEU A 635 29.86 -17.94 -6.29
#